data_AF-A0A0C2VQZ1-F1
#
_entry.id   AF-A0A0C2VQZ1-F1
#
_cell.length_a   1.000
_cell.length_b   1.000
_cell.length_c   1.000
_cell.angle_alpha   90.00
_cell.angle_beta   90.00
_cell.angle_gamma   90.00
#
_symmetry.space_group_name_H-M   'P 1'
#
loop_
_entity.id
_entity.type
_entity.pdbx_description
1 polymer ?
#
loop_
_entity_poly.entity_id
_entity_poly.type
_entity_poly.pdbx_seq_one_letter_code
_entity_poly.pdbx_strand_id
1 'polypeptide(L)'
;MKQSQGVAGFTHDNNVTYITLDRKKEHRVILSHQKPTTPYLIDANGWVEKVTYKLNKYHFLLQANMPLEANFYLPSNCTVVVEKGIKTKKDGEKLSILAHRKQGGNIVFTCQ
;
A
#
# COMPACT_ATOMS: atom_id res chain seq x y z
N MET A 1 -5.11 15.07 -10.73
CA MET A 1 -4.53 15.11 -9.37
C MET A 1 -3.27 14.25 -9.36
N LYS A 2 -2.11 14.83 -9.03
CA LYS A 2 -0.84 14.09 -8.90
C LYS A 2 -0.88 13.30 -7.59
N GLN A 3 -0.43 12.05 -7.62
CA GLN A 3 -0.36 11.23 -6.41
C GLN A 3 0.88 11.57 -5.61
N SER A 4 0.70 11.67 -4.29
CA SER A 4 1.80 11.78 -3.36
C SER A 4 2.55 10.45 -3.29
N GLN A 5 3.84 10.52 -3.59
CA GLN A 5 4.86 9.53 -3.26
C GLN A 5 5.76 10.17 -2.21
N GLY A 6 6.19 9.42 -1.20
CA GLY A 6 7.24 9.93 -0.31
C GLY A 6 7.24 9.48 1.14
N VAL A 7 6.45 8.49 1.56
CA VAL A 7 6.60 7.86 2.88
C VAL A 7 7.44 6.60 2.71
N ALA A 8 8.62 6.57 3.31
CA ALA A 8 9.59 5.48 3.29
C ALA A 8 9.40 4.49 4.46
N GLY A 9 8.60 4.85 5.47
CA GLY A 9 8.23 3.97 6.58
C GLY A 9 7.52 4.72 7.71
N PHE A 10 7.02 3.99 8.70
CA PHE A 10 6.61 4.56 9.98
C PHE A 10 6.95 3.63 11.14
N THR A 11 7.20 4.20 12.32
CA THR A 11 7.35 3.46 13.57
C THR A 11 6.52 4.11 14.68
N HIS A 12 6.14 3.30 15.66
CA HIS A 12 5.40 3.73 16.83
C HIS A 12 6.31 3.59 18.05
N ASP A 13 6.53 4.70 18.77
CA ASP A 13 7.25 4.69 20.05
C ASP A 13 6.56 5.66 21.01
N ASN A 14 6.33 5.23 22.26
CA ASN A 14 5.77 6.06 23.33
C ASN A 14 4.54 6.90 22.94
N ASN A 15 3.56 6.27 22.25
CA ASN A 15 2.31 6.92 21.80
C ASN A 15 2.51 8.01 20.72
N VAL A 16 3.68 8.02 20.05
CA VAL A 16 4.02 8.92 18.95
C VAL A 16 4.23 8.09 17.67
N THR A 17 3.68 8.56 16.56
CA THR A 17 3.93 7.99 15.23
C THR A 17 5.02 8.79 14.53
N TYR A 18 6.13 8.12 14.24
CA TYR A 18 7.23 8.66 13.44
C TYR A 18 7.04 8.25 12.00
N ILE A 19 7.14 9.20 11.07
CA ILE A 19 6.98 8.97 9.63
C ILE A 19 8.32 9.28 8.97
N THR A 20 8.93 8.27 8.36
CA THR A 20 10.14 8.46 7.55
C THR A 20 9.73 8.86 6.15
N LEU A 21 10.23 9.99 5.66
CA LEU A 21 9.94 10.49 4.32
C LEU A 21 11.12 10.22 3.37
N ASP A 22 10.85 9.98 2.09
CA ASP A 22 11.92 9.89 1.07
C ASP A 22 12.55 11.27 0.82
N ARG A 23 13.60 11.35 -0.01
CA ARG A 23 14.32 12.61 -0.27
C ARG A 23 13.59 13.56 -1.24
N LYS A 24 12.30 13.35 -1.54
CA LYS A 24 11.56 14.27 -2.42
C LYS A 24 11.31 15.61 -1.71
N LYS A 25 11.01 16.64 -2.50
CA LYS A 25 10.92 18.02 -2.00
C LYS A 25 9.59 18.36 -1.32
N GLU A 26 8.53 17.62 -1.62
CA GLU A 26 7.19 17.90 -1.10
C GLU A 26 6.46 16.61 -0.71
N HIS A 27 5.96 16.59 0.51
CA HIS A 27 5.19 15.48 1.08
C HIS A 27 3.86 16.02 1.60
N ARG A 28 2.80 15.20 1.49
CA ARG A 28 1.50 15.51 2.07
C ARG A 28 1.10 14.37 3.00
N VAL A 29 1.23 14.59 4.30
CA VAL A 29 0.70 13.70 5.34
C VAL A 29 -0.71 14.19 5.68
N ILE A 30 -1.70 13.32 5.54
CA ILE A 30 -3.10 13.62 5.88
C ILE A 30 -3.42 12.85 7.16
N LEU A 31 -3.59 13.57 8.26
CA LEU A 31 -4.07 13.01 9.52
C LEU A 31 -5.59 13.13 9.57
N SER A 32 -6.27 12.05 9.96
CA SER A 32 -7.73 11.99 10.04
C SER A 32 -8.12 11.10 11.21
N HIS A 33 -9.14 11.52 11.97
CA HIS A 33 -9.81 10.67 12.96
C HIS A 33 -10.80 9.69 12.31
N GLN A 34 -11.19 9.96 11.07
CA GLN A 34 -12.03 9.06 10.29
C GLN A 34 -11.16 8.01 9.60
N LYS A 35 -11.50 6.74 9.85
CA LYS A 35 -10.87 5.60 9.19
C LYS A 35 -11.01 5.72 7.67
N PRO A 36 -9.94 5.54 6.89
CA PRO A 36 -10.04 5.62 5.43
C PRO A 36 -11.04 4.59 4.89
N THR A 37 -11.82 4.98 3.89
CA THR A 37 -12.74 4.09 3.16
C THR A 37 -12.12 3.53 1.88
N THR A 38 -10.89 3.93 1.58
CA THR A 38 -10.14 3.56 0.37
C THR A 38 -8.97 2.66 0.72
N PRO A 39 -8.57 1.72 -0.15
CA PRO A 39 -7.43 0.85 0.12
C PRO A 39 -6.12 1.65 0.17
N TYR A 40 -5.23 1.25 1.09
CA TYR A 40 -3.90 1.86 1.24
C TYR A 40 -2.88 0.82 1.69
N LEU A 41 -1.60 1.07 1.40
CA LEU A 41 -0.49 0.26 1.88
C LEU A 41 -0.29 0.53 3.38
N ILE A 42 -0.34 -0.52 4.20
CA ILE A 42 -0.03 -0.47 5.64
C ILE A 42 1.48 -0.61 5.81
N ASP A 43 2.09 -1.65 5.26
CA ASP A 43 3.54 -1.88 5.36
C ASP A 43 4.02 -2.74 4.19
N ALA A 44 5.33 -2.68 3.90
CA ALA A 44 5.98 -3.55 2.92
C ALA A 44 7.48 -3.65 3.18
N ASN A 45 8.10 -4.75 2.73
CA ASN A 45 9.56 -4.89 2.62
C ASN A 45 10.12 -4.25 1.32
N GLY A 46 9.38 -3.31 0.75
CA GLY A 46 9.66 -2.64 -0.51
C GLY A 46 9.08 -1.23 -0.53
N TRP A 47 9.05 -0.60 -1.71
CA TRP A 47 8.51 0.74 -1.90
C TRP A 47 7.44 0.79 -2.99
N VAL A 48 6.61 1.82 -2.90
CA VAL A 48 5.60 2.13 -3.91
C VAL A 48 6.27 2.90 -5.05
N GLU A 49 6.44 2.24 -6.19
CA GLU A 49 6.99 2.86 -7.40
C GLU A 49 5.98 3.80 -8.04
N LYS A 50 4.71 3.38 -8.07
CA LYS A 50 3.61 4.14 -8.66
C LYS A 50 2.29 3.73 -8.05
N VAL A 51 1.40 4.69 -7.85
CA VAL A 51 -0.02 4.41 -7.67
C VAL A 51 -0.73 4.90 -8.94
N THR A 52 -1.95 4.48 -9.23
CA THR A 52 -2.88 5.25 -10.11
C THR A 52 -4.30 5.05 -9.60
N TYR A 53 -5.15 6.07 -9.79
CA TYR A 53 -6.58 5.95 -9.51
C TYR A 53 -7.38 6.34 -10.75
N LYS A 54 -8.17 5.40 -11.28
CA LYS A 54 -9.05 5.63 -12.44
C LYS A 54 -10.23 4.66 -12.39
N LEU A 55 -11.45 5.14 -12.66
CA LEU A 55 -12.67 4.30 -12.74
C LEU A 55 -12.85 3.38 -11.51
N ASN A 56 -12.77 3.93 -10.30
CA ASN A 56 -12.87 3.21 -9.02
C ASN A 56 -11.83 2.09 -8.82
N LYS A 57 -10.72 2.14 -9.57
CA LYS A 57 -9.59 1.21 -9.42
C LYS A 57 -8.37 1.92 -8.85
N TYR A 58 -7.82 1.34 -7.79
CA TYR A 58 -6.53 1.72 -7.23
C TYR A 58 -5.49 0.71 -7.69
N HIS A 59 -4.52 1.17 -8.49
CA HIS A 59 -3.41 0.34 -8.91
C HIS A 59 -2.18 0.72 -8.10
N PHE A 60 -1.58 -0.25 -7.42
CA PHE A 60 -0.30 -0.09 -6.73
C PHE A 60 0.75 -0.92 -7.47
N LEU A 61 1.78 -0.26 -7.97
CA LEU A 61 2.98 -0.89 -8.48
C LEU A 61 4.02 -0.85 -7.36
N LEU A 62 4.37 -2.03 -6.84
CA LEU A 62 5.36 -2.21 -5.79
C LEU A 62 6.67 -2.75 -6.37
N GLN A 63 7.78 -2.34 -5.76
CA GLN A 63 9.13 -2.83 -6.02
C GLN A 63 9.83 -3.16 -4.68
N ALA A 64 10.71 -4.14 -4.68
CA ALA A 64 11.47 -4.59 -3.53
C ALA A 64 12.81 -5.19 -3.96
N ASN A 65 13.82 -5.18 -3.10
CA ASN A 65 15.11 -5.83 -3.39
C ASN A 65 15.09 -7.35 -3.12
N MET A 66 14.03 -7.85 -2.49
CA MET A 66 13.83 -9.25 -2.13
C MET A 66 12.38 -9.67 -2.47
N PRO A 67 11.99 -10.96 -2.35
CA PRO A 67 10.61 -11.37 -2.56
C PRO A 67 9.62 -10.46 -1.82
N LEU A 68 8.66 -9.90 -2.56
CA LEU A 68 7.78 -8.86 -2.05
C LEU A 68 6.85 -9.42 -0.98
N GLU A 69 6.85 -8.74 0.16
CA GLU A 69 5.91 -8.89 1.26
C GLU A 69 5.28 -7.53 1.54
N ALA A 70 3.94 -7.48 1.55
CA ALA A 70 3.21 -6.25 1.78
C ALA A 70 1.87 -6.51 2.47
N ASN A 71 1.47 -5.57 3.31
CA ASN A 71 0.17 -5.54 3.95
C ASN A 71 -0.61 -4.33 3.47
N PHE A 72 -1.86 -4.55 3.09
CA PHE A 72 -2.78 -3.52 2.67
C PHE A 72 -4.00 -3.48 3.57
N TYR A 73 -4.55 -2.29 3.72
CA TYR A 73 -5.92 -2.12 4.13
C TYR A 73 -6.84 -2.38 2.93
N LEU A 74 -7.78 -3.31 3.11
CA LEU A 74 -8.78 -3.74 2.15
C LEU A 74 -10.17 -3.44 2.74
N PRO A 75 -10.78 -2.28 2.37
CA PRO A 75 -12.15 -1.97 2.75
C PRO A 75 -13.13 -3.06 2.31
N SER A 76 -14.24 -3.21 3.05
CA SER A 76 -15.28 -4.20 2.75
C SER A 76 -15.93 -4.01 1.38
N ASN A 77 -16.01 -2.78 0.87
CA ASN A 77 -16.54 -2.45 -0.46
C ASN A 77 -15.51 -2.58 -1.59
N CYS A 78 -14.31 -3.11 -1.32
CA CYS A 78 -13.25 -3.28 -2.29
C CYS A 78 -12.92 -4.77 -2.51
N THR A 79 -12.59 -5.10 -3.75
CA THR A 79 -12.04 -6.39 -4.17
C THR A 79 -10.61 -6.19 -4.65
N VAL A 80 -9.78 -7.23 -4.58
CA VAL A 80 -8.37 -7.16 -5.00
C VAL A 80 -8.06 -8.19 -6.07
N VAL A 81 -7.30 -7.76 -7.08
CA VAL A 81 -6.69 -8.60 -8.10
C VAL A 81 -5.18 -8.41 -8.02
N VAL A 82 -4.46 -9.52 -7.94
CA VAL A 82 -2.99 -9.55 -7.90
C VAL A 82 -2.44 -10.28 -9.12
N GLU A 83 -1.22 -9.96 -9.51
CA GLU A 83 -0.55 -10.71 -10.57
C GLU A 83 -0.36 -12.19 -10.24
N LYS A 84 -0.28 -13.02 -11.30
CA LYS A 84 0.08 -14.42 -11.16
C LYS A 84 1.42 -14.59 -10.43
N GLY A 85 1.45 -15.56 -9.51
CA GLY A 85 2.62 -15.86 -8.67
C GLY A 85 2.65 -15.10 -7.34
N ILE A 86 1.66 -14.24 -7.10
CA ILE A 86 1.46 -13.56 -5.82
C ILE A 86 0.38 -14.31 -5.03
N LYS A 87 0.69 -14.68 -3.79
CA LYS A 87 -0.30 -15.24 -2.86
C LYS A 87 -0.88 -14.13 -2.02
N THR A 88 -2.15 -14.28 -1.65
CA THR A 88 -2.86 -13.36 -0.76
C THR A 88 -3.43 -14.10 0.44
N LYS A 89 -3.46 -13.43 1.59
CA LYS A 89 -4.16 -13.87 2.79
C LYS A 89 -4.96 -12.69 3.34
N LYS A 90 -6.27 -12.86 3.50
CA LYS A 90 -7.16 -11.84 4.07
C LYS A 90 -7.45 -12.18 5.54
N ASP A 91 -7.35 -11.18 6.39
CA ASP A 91 -7.70 -11.23 7.82
C ASP A 91 -8.44 -9.93 8.19
N GLY A 92 -9.77 -10.02 8.29
CA GLY A 92 -10.63 -8.84 8.38
C GLY A 92 -10.45 -7.90 7.19
N GLU A 93 -10.07 -6.66 7.48
CA GLU A 93 -9.76 -5.62 6.47
C GLU A 93 -8.26 -5.53 6.18
N LYS A 94 -7.45 -6.49 6.65
CA LYS A 94 -6.04 -6.60 6.29
C LYS A 94 -5.87 -7.61 5.16
N LEU A 95 -5.14 -7.24 4.13
CA LEU A 95 -4.72 -8.11 3.04
C LEU A 95 -3.20 -8.22 3.05
N SER A 96 -2.69 -9.40 3.39
CA SER A 96 -1.28 -9.73 3.27
C SER A 96 -0.98 -10.33 1.89
N ILE A 97 0.14 -9.93 1.31
CA ILE A 97 0.58 -10.30 -0.01
C ILE A 97 1.99 -10.88 0.09
N LEU A 98 2.23 -12.03 -0.54
CA LEU A 98 3.53 -12.69 -0.57
C LEU A 98 3.86 -13.14 -2.00
N ALA A 99 4.90 -12.55 -2.57
CA ALA A 99 5.38 -12.86 -3.92
C ALA A 99 6.69 -13.67 -3.83
N HIS A 100 6.58 -14.98 -3.54
CA HIS A 100 7.69 -15.90 -3.23
C HIS A 100 8.95 -15.82 -4.11
N ARG A 101 8.84 -15.35 -5.37
CA ARG A 101 9.98 -15.22 -6.30
C ARG A 101 10.03 -13.87 -7.02
N LYS A 102 9.11 -12.94 -6.72
CA LYS A 102 9.05 -11.65 -7.42
C LYS A 102 9.48 -10.53 -6.49
N GLN A 103 10.32 -9.66 -7.01
CA GLN A 103 10.79 -8.42 -6.39
C GLN A 103 9.83 -7.24 -6.63
N GLY A 104 8.56 -7.52 -6.93
CA GLY A 104 7.57 -6.49 -7.24
C GLY A 104 6.27 -7.09 -7.74
N GLY A 105 5.28 -6.24 -7.96
CA GLY A 105 4.01 -6.66 -8.52
C GLY A 105 2.96 -5.55 -8.60
N ASN A 106 2.00 -5.74 -9.51
CA ASN A 106 0.81 -4.91 -9.59
C ASN A 106 -0.30 -5.48 -8.70
N ILE A 107 -0.77 -4.65 -7.76
CA ILE A 107 -1.90 -4.91 -6.88
C ILE A 107 -3.03 -3.95 -7.27
N VAL A 108 -4.17 -4.49 -7.69
CA VAL A 108 -5.29 -3.69 -8.19
C VAL A 108 -6.50 -3.89 -7.30
N PHE A 109 -6.95 -2.81 -6.66
CA PHE A 109 -8.20 -2.81 -5.91
C PHE A 109 -9.30 -2.21 -6.76
N THR A 110 -10.48 -2.84 -6.80
CA THR A 110 -11.68 -2.29 -7.42
C THR A 110 -12.73 -2.09 -6.32
N CYS A 111 -13.17 -0.85 -6.12
CA CYS A 111 -14.12 -0.48 -5.07
C CYS A 111 -15.48 -0.09 -5.66
N GLN A 112 -16.55 -0.39 -4.92
CA GLN A 112 -17.93 -0.05 -5.25
C GLN A 112 -18.42 1.16 -4.46
#